data_AF-A0A6A5VY15-F1
#
_entry.id   AF-A0A6A5VY15-F1
#
_cell.length_a   1.000
_cell.length_b   1.000
_cell.length_c   1.000
_cell.angle_alpha   90.00
_cell.angle_beta   90.00
_cell.angle_gamma   90.00
#
_symmetry.space_group_name_H-M   'P 1'
#
loop_
_entity.id
_entity.type
_entity.pdbx_description
1 polymer ?
#
loop_
_entity_poly.entity_id
_entity_poly.type
_entity_poly.pdbx_seq_one_letter_code
_entity_poly.pdbx_strand_id
1 'polypeptide(L)'
;MAKAYFFSAFLASATGKRKLDVINDSIVSAPGSSTSNLEAWEVLKAFSAETTHVLSPEMLSVDMVAPRRARFKVYFRSQATDFDTVTKIMSLNGRLSGNNIHVGKERLRVFWQQLLNHSKDTPLPDIRHRTAGILYYADFRLSDRLPSVKNYIPVRHYCASDKSVMIALSVFMDTEGHRDRVDKYNSVLIETL
;
A
#
# COMPACT_ATOMS: atom_id res chain seq x y z
N MET A 1 2.89 -8.62 18.27
CA MET A 1 1.44 -8.70 17.94
C MET A 1 1.31 -9.51 16.65
N ALA A 2 0.55 -10.61 16.68
CA ALA A 2 0.36 -11.47 15.52
C ALA A 2 -0.62 -10.87 14.49
N LYS A 3 -0.45 -11.26 13.23
CA LYS A 3 -1.31 -10.88 12.10
C LYS A 3 -1.57 -12.10 11.23
N ALA A 4 -2.79 -12.21 10.72
CA ALA A 4 -3.15 -13.23 9.74
C ALA A 4 -3.35 -12.60 8.36
N TYR A 5 -2.94 -13.30 7.31
CA TYR A 5 -3.03 -12.90 5.91
C TYR A 5 -3.84 -13.93 5.14
N PHE A 6 -4.82 -13.47 4.37
CA PHE A 6 -5.76 -14.29 3.63
C PHE A 6 -5.77 -13.87 2.16
N PHE A 7 -5.57 -14.83 1.27
CA PHE A 7 -5.58 -14.60 -0.18
C PHE A 7 -6.94 -14.98 -0.76
N SER A 8 -7.62 -14.02 -1.38
CA SER A 8 -9.02 -14.23 -1.84
C SER A 8 -9.13 -14.95 -3.18
N ALA A 9 -8.03 -15.10 -3.93
CA ALA A 9 -8.06 -15.61 -5.31
C ALA A 9 -8.65 -17.02 -5.44
N PHE A 10 -8.27 -17.95 -4.55
CA PHE A 10 -8.76 -19.33 -4.61
C PHE A 10 -10.26 -19.39 -4.34
N LEU A 11 -10.71 -18.75 -3.26
CA LEU A 11 -12.13 -18.73 -2.89
C LEU A 11 -12.97 -18.02 -3.95
N ALA A 12 -12.50 -16.90 -4.49
CA ALA A 12 -13.14 -16.18 -5.58
C ALA A 12 -13.35 -17.08 -6.81
N SER A 13 -12.32 -17.83 -7.19
CA SER A 13 -12.40 -18.81 -8.29
C SER A 13 -13.39 -19.93 -7.99
N ALA A 14 -13.36 -20.49 -6.77
CA ALA A 14 -14.22 -21.61 -6.38
C ALA A 14 -15.71 -21.22 -6.30
N THR A 15 -16.01 -19.95 -5.96
CA THR A 15 -17.40 -19.47 -5.80
C THR A 15 -17.90 -18.62 -6.97
N GLY A 16 -17.10 -18.43 -8.03
CA GLY A 16 -17.44 -17.53 -9.14
C GLY A 16 -17.63 -16.06 -8.75
N LYS A 17 -17.05 -15.64 -7.60
CA LYS A 17 -17.15 -14.26 -7.09
C LYS A 17 -15.94 -13.44 -7.52
N ARG A 18 -16.05 -12.11 -7.53
CA ARG A 18 -14.86 -11.26 -7.68
C ARG A 18 -14.05 -11.28 -6.38
N LYS A 19 -12.73 -11.10 -6.49
CA LYS A 19 -11.82 -11.03 -5.32
C LYS A 19 -12.25 -9.99 -4.28
N LEU A 20 -12.78 -8.84 -4.72
CA LEU A 20 -13.27 -7.79 -3.83
C LEU A 20 -14.54 -8.21 -3.09
N ASP A 21 -15.44 -8.96 -3.74
CA ASP A 21 -16.68 -9.42 -3.14
C ASP A 21 -16.39 -10.44 -2.01
N VAL A 22 -15.41 -11.34 -2.21
CA VAL A 22 -14.94 -12.25 -1.16
C VAL A 22 -14.36 -11.49 0.05
N ILE A 23 -13.59 -10.43 -0.21
CA ILE A 23 -13.04 -9.58 0.85
C ILE A 23 -14.17 -8.82 1.57
N ASN A 24 -15.15 -8.30 0.82
CA ASN A 24 -16.33 -7.64 1.36
C ASN A 24 -17.10 -8.57 2.30
N ASP A 25 -17.42 -9.78 1.85
CA ASP A 25 -18.16 -10.76 2.64
C ASP A 25 -17.42 -11.10 3.94
N SER A 26 -16.09 -11.19 3.88
CA SER A 26 -15.24 -11.43 5.05
C SER A 26 -15.25 -10.27 6.06
N ILE A 27 -15.24 -9.02 5.58
CA ILE A 27 -15.27 -7.83 6.45
C ILE A 27 -16.65 -7.65 7.08
N VAL A 28 -17.72 -7.79 6.29
CA VAL A 28 -19.10 -7.61 6.75
C VAL A 28 -19.53 -8.69 7.74
N SER A 29 -19.05 -9.93 7.57
CA SER A 29 -19.32 -11.03 8.50
C SER A 29 -18.39 -11.07 9.73
N ALA A 30 -17.39 -10.19 9.81
CA ALA A 30 -16.44 -10.18 10.91
C ALA A 30 -17.12 -9.80 12.24
N PRO A 31 -16.67 -10.36 13.39
CA PRO A 31 -17.26 -10.04 14.68
C PRO A 31 -17.23 -8.54 15.00
N GLY A 32 -18.40 -7.99 15.34
CA GLY A 32 -18.57 -6.57 15.66
C GLY A 32 -18.79 -5.66 14.46
N SER A 33 -18.68 -6.15 13.22
CA SER A 33 -19.05 -5.40 12.02
C SER A 33 -20.55 -5.14 11.98
N SER A 34 -20.94 -3.94 11.56
CA SER A 34 -22.30 -3.53 11.27
C SER A 34 -22.31 -2.51 10.14
N THR A 35 -23.47 -2.28 9.52
CA THR A 35 -23.63 -1.23 8.50
C THR A 35 -23.28 0.16 9.02
N SER A 36 -23.39 0.38 10.32
CA SER A 36 -23.09 1.66 10.98
C SER A 36 -21.62 1.89 11.33
N ASN A 37 -20.72 0.92 11.14
CA ASN A 37 -19.32 1.05 11.56
C ASN A 37 -18.29 0.68 10.49
N LEU A 38 -18.70 0.67 9.21
CA LEU A 38 -17.88 0.32 8.06
C LEU A 38 -17.66 1.49 7.08
N GLU A 39 -17.78 2.75 7.54
CA GLU A 39 -17.61 3.94 6.69
C GLU A 39 -16.29 3.94 5.90
N ALA A 40 -15.14 3.70 6.56
CA ALA A 40 -13.85 3.61 5.87
C ALA A 40 -13.80 2.48 4.81
N TRP A 41 -14.50 1.37 5.05
CA TRP A 41 -14.60 0.29 4.08
C TRP A 41 -15.43 0.70 2.87
N GLU A 42 -16.57 1.36 3.08
CA GLU A 42 -17.41 1.85 1.99
C GLU A 42 -16.69 2.86 1.10
N VAL A 43 -15.90 3.77 1.69
CA VAL A 43 -15.04 4.71 0.96
C VAL A 43 -14.04 3.97 0.06
N LEU A 44 -13.37 2.95 0.60
CA LEU A 44 -12.39 2.16 -0.13
C LEU A 44 -13.04 1.31 -1.23
N LYS A 45 -14.18 0.69 -0.93
CA LYS A 45 -14.94 -0.15 -1.86
C LYS A 45 -15.45 0.65 -3.05
N ALA A 46 -15.98 1.86 -2.80
CA ALA A 46 -16.41 2.79 -3.86
C ALA A 46 -15.25 3.18 -4.77
N PHE A 47 -14.11 3.58 -4.20
CA PHE A 47 -12.91 3.89 -4.99
C PHE A 47 -12.40 2.69 -5.80
N SER A 48 -12.39 1.49 -5.22
CA SER A 48 -11.95 0.27 -5.92
C SER A 48 -12.88 -0.10 -7.08
N ALA A 49 -14.18 0.20 -6.99
CA ALA A 49 -15.14 -0.04 -8.07
C ALA A 49 -14.89 0.88 -9.28
N GLU A 50 -14.51 2.13 -9.03
CA GLU A 50 -14.17 3.13 -10.07
C GLU A 50 -12.83 2.82 -10.78
N THR A 51 -11.95 2.07 -10.12
CA THR A 51 -10.57 1.84 -10.55
C THR A 51 -10.28 0.38 -10.90
N THR A 52 -11.30 -0.42 -11.21
CA THR A 52 -11.17 -1.86 -11.53
C THR A 52 -10.20 -2.18 -12.68
N HIS A 53 -9.97 -1.23 -13.60
CA HIS A 53 -9.01 -1.36 -14.70
C HIS A 53 -7.56 -1.13 -14.27
N VAL A 54 -7.33 -0.53 -13.11
CA VAL A 54 -5.99 -0.22 -12.56
C VAL A 54 -5.67 -1.05 -11.33
N LEU A 55 -6.64 -1.27 -10.43
CA LEU A 55 -6.45 -1.93 -9.15
C LEU A 55 -7.00 -3.35 -9.14
N SER A 56 -6.13 -4.30 -8.81
CA SER A 56 -6.50 -5.70 -8.56
C SER A 56 -6.38 -6.01 -7.07
N PRO A 57 -7.46 -6.43 -6.37
CA PRO A 57 -7.36 -6.90 -4.98
C PRO A 57 -6.47 -8.14 -4.89
N GLU A 58 -5.61 -8.21 -3.88
CA GLU A 58 -4.63 -9.29 -3.69
C GLU A 58 -4.94 -10.13 -2.43
N MET A 59 -5.08 -9.46 -1.29
CA MET A 59 -5.19 -10.11 0.01
C MET A 59 -5.85 -9.21 1.05
N LEU A 60 -6.37 -9.85 2.09
CA LEU A 60 -6.85 -9.22 3.32
C LEU A 60 -5.91 -9.63 4.46
N SER A 61 -5.56 -8.71 5.34
CA SER A 61 -4.92 -9.05 6.61
C SER A 61 -5.65 -8.43 7.80
N VAL A 62 -5.53 -9.06 8.96
CA VAL A 62 -6.12 -8.56 10.20
C VAL A 62 -5.15 -8.73 11.37
N ASP A 63 -5.15 -7.75 12.29
CA ASP A 63 -4.45 -7.87 13.56
C ASP A 63 -5.16 -8.91 14.46
N MET A 64 -4.43 -9.89 15.00
CA MET A 64 -4.99 -10.93 15.89
C MET A 64 -5.15 -10.40 17.32
N VAL A 65 -6.09 -9.49 17.49
CA VAL A 65 -6.47 -8.86 18.77
C VAL A 65 -8.00 -8.78 18.88
N ALA A 66 -8.51 -8.26 20.00
CA ALA A 66 -9.95 -8.05 20.16
C ALA A 66 -10.55 -7.28 18.96
N PRO A 67 -11.70 -7.69 18.40
CA PRO A 67 -12.21 -7.15 17.12
C PRO A 67 -12.29 -5.63 17.03
N ARG A 68 -12.72 -4.95 18.12
CA ARG A 68 -12.78 -3.48 18.17
C ARG A 68 -11.42 -2.77 18.05
N ARG A 69 -10.32 -3.48 18.32
CA ARG A 69 -8.95 -2.96 18.20
C ARG A 69 -8.25 -3.43 16.93
N ALA A 70 -8.79 -4.46 16.28
CA ALA A 70 -8.21 -5.07 15.11
C ALA A 70 -8.31 -4.11 13.91
N ARG A 71 -7.23 -4.01 13.15
CA ARG A 71 -7.24 -3.31 11.86
C ARG A 71 -7.42 -4.33 10.76
N PHE A 72 -8.33 -4.05 9.84
CA PHE A 72 -8.31 -4.65 8.52
C PHE A 72 -7.25 -3.96 7.68
N LYS A 73 -6.58 -4.72 6.81
CA LYS A 73 -5.74 -4.18 5.75
C LYS A 73 -6.08 -4.87 4.45
N VAL A 74 -6.56 -4.10 3.49
CA VAL A 74 -6.91 -4.62 2.16
C VAL A 74 -5.80 -4.23 1.20
N TYR A 75 -5.22 -5.22 0.55
CA TYR A 75 -4.09 -5.05 -0.35
C TYR A 75 -4.55 -5.06 -1.80
N PHE A 76 -3.98 -4.17 -2.60
CA PHE A 76 -4.29 -4.02 -4.03
C PHE A 76 -2.99 -3.85 -4.81
N ARG A 77 -2.95 -4.37 -6.04
CA ARG A 77 -1.84 -4.18 -6.96
C ARG A 77 -2.26 -3.34 -8.15
N SER A 78 -1.41 -2.41 -8.55
CA SER A 78 -1.51 -1.64 -9.79
C SER A 78 -0.31 -1.92 -10.68
N GLN A 79 -0.55 -2.18 -11.97
CA GLN A 79 0.52 -2.18 -12.98
C GLN A 79 0.82 -0.77 -13.52
N ALA A 80 -0.06 0.20 -13.27
CA ALA A 80 0.25 1.60 -13.54
C ALA A 80 1.23 2.13 -12.48
N THR A 81 2.42 2.51 -12.95
CA THR A 81 3.59 2.91 -12.13
C THR A 81 3.95 4.38 -12.30
N ASP A 82 3.21 5.15 -13.11
CA ASP A 82 3.41 6.59 -13.19
C ASP A 82 3.07 7.27 -11.85
N PHE A 83 3.81 8.33 -11.53
CA PHE A 83 3.69 8.97 -10.22
C PHE A 83 2.31 9.59 -9.97
N ASP A 84 1.64 10.05 -11.02
CA ASP A 84 0.29 10.61 -10.94
C ASP A 84 -0.72 9.54 -10.51
N THR A 85 -0.69 8.36 -11.11
CA THR A 85 -1.53 7.24 -10.70
C THR A 85 -1.19 6.78 -9.28
N VAL A 86 0.08 6.72 -8.91
CA VAL A 86 0.51 6.41 -7.54
C VAL A 86 -0.11 7.39 -6.54
N THR A 87 -0.01 8.69 -6.79
CA THR A 87 -0.54 9.71 -5.88
C THR A 87 -2.07 9.80 -5.89
N LYS A 88 -2.72 9.52 -7.01
CA LYS A 88 -4.19 9.36 -7.10
C LYS A 88 -4.64 8.20 -6.21
N ILE A 89 -4.01 7.03 -6.32
CA ILE A 89 -4.35 5.86 -5.47
C ILE A 89 -4.09 6.17 -3.99
N MET A 90 -2.92 6.73 -3.66
CA MET A 90 -2.56 7.09 -2.28
C MET A 90 -3.53 8.09 -1.64
N SER A 91 -4.23 8.91 -2.45
CA SER A 91 -5.24 9.86 -1.96
C SER A 91 -6.68 9.39 -2.17
N LEU A 92 -6.89 8.15 -2.61
CA LEU A 92 -8.19 7.60 -3.02
C LEU A 92 -8.94 8.54 -3.98
N ASN A 93 -8.19 9.09 -4.94
CA ASN A 93 -8.62 10.11 -5.91
C ASN A 93 -9.14 11.40 -5.24
N GLY A 94 -8.40 11.91 -4.24
CA GLY A 94 -8.73 13.14 -3.52
C GLY A 94 -9.72 12.99 -2.35
N ARG A 95 -10.26 11.78 -2.11
CA ARG A 95 -11.10 11.50 -0.92
C ARG A 95 -10.32 11.62 0.39
N LEU A 96 -9.01 11.35 0.35
CA LEU A 96 -8.09 11.66 1.43
C LEU A 96 -7.43 13.01 1.13
N SER A 97 -7.65 13.99 2.00
CA SER A 97 -7.19 15.37 1.84
C SER A 97 -6.56 15.91 3.14
N GLY A 98 -5.99 17.10 3.06
CA GLY A 98 -5.36 17.79 4.19
C GLY A 98 -3.84 17.88 4.08
N ASN A 99 -3.25 18.74 4.92
CA ASN A 99 -1.83 19.11 4.84
C ASN A 99 -0.88 17.91 4.85
N ASN A 100 -1.19 16.89 5.67
CA ASN A 100 -0.37 15.67 5.76
C ASN A 100 -0.31 14.89 4.44
N ILE A 101 -1.39 14.88 3.65
CA ILE A 101 -1.40 14.23 2.33
C ILE A 101 -0.55 15.02 1.35
N HIS A 102 -0.62 16.35 1.36
CA HIS A 102 0.19 17.20 0.49
C HIS A 102 1.69 17.06 0.80
N VAL A 103 2.07 17.21 2.08
CA VAL A 103 3.45 17.02 2.53
C VAL A 103 3.94 15.60 2.22
N GLY A 104 3.12 14.58 2.47
CA GLY A 104 3.45 13.19 2.16
C GLY A 104 3.67 12.93 0.67
N LYS A 105 2.88 13.56 -0.21
CA LYS A 105 3.05 13.47 -1.67
C LYS A 105 4.38 14.08 -2.12
N GLU A 106 4.75 15.26 -1.60
CA GLU A 106 6.04 15.88 -1.95
C GLU A 106 7.23 15.07 -1.44
N ARG A 107 7.17 14.55 -0.21
CA ARG A 107 8.22 13.66 0.31
C ARG A 107 8.34 12.39 -0.52
N LEU A 108 7.20 11.77 -0.88
CA LEU A 108 7.18 10.60 -1.74
C LEU A 108 7.75 10.92 -3.13
N ARG A 109 7.50 12.11 -3.69
CA ARG A 109 8.04 12.52 -5.00
C ARG A 109 9.56 12.56 -4.98
N VAL A 110 10.14 13.26 -3.99
CA VAL A 110 11.59 13.37 -3.84
C VAL A 110 12.20 11.98 -3.66
N PHE A 111 11.64 11.17 -2.76
CA PHE A 111 12.15 9.83 -2.49
C PHE A 111 12.03 8.90 -3.70
N TRP A 112 10.90 8.94 -4.42
CA TRP A 112 10.64 8.13 -5.61
C TRP A 112 11.69 8.36 -6.70
N GLN A 113 11.98 9.63 -7.02
CA GLN A 113 12.96 10.00 -8.04
C GLN A 113 14.37 9.56 -7.66
N GLN A 114 14.75 9.73 -6.38
CA GLN A 114 16.05 9.30 -5.87
C GLN A 114 16.20 7.77 -5.84
N LEU A 115 15.19 7.06 -5.33
CA LEU A 115 15.23 5.60 -5.14
C LEU A 115 15.22 4.84 -6.46
N LEU A 116 14.43 5.30 -7.43
CA LEU A 116 14.24 4.62 -8.72
C LEU A 116 15.14 5.16 -9.81
N ASN A 117 15.86 6.26 -9.55
CA ASN A 117 16.65 6.99 -10.55
C ASN A 117 15.85 7.23 -11.84
N HIS A 118 14.58 7.62 -11.69
CA HIS A 118 13.61 7.72 -12.76
C HIS A 118 12.80 9.02 -12.63
N SER A 119 12.39 9.58 -13.77
CA SER A 119 11.52 10.76 -13.76
C SER A 119 10.16 10.41 -13.17
N LYS A 120 9.51 11.35 -12.49
CA LYS A 120 8.14 11.20 -12.02
C LYS A 120 7.13 11.23 -13.18
N ASP A 121 7.51 11.85 -14.30
CA ASP A 121 6.63 12.15 -15.44
C ASP A 121 6.50 10.97 -16.40
N THR A 122 7.25 9.89 -16.19
CA THR A 122 7.24 8.70 -17.01
C THR A 122 6.93 7.46 -16.18
N PRO A 123 6.13 6.51 -16.70
CA PRO A 123 5.96 5.20 -16.07
C PRO A 123 7.30 4.47 -15.95
N LEU A 124 7.44 3.66 -14.89
CA LEU A 124 8.56 2.73 -14.78
C LEU A 124 8.51 1.68 -15.90
N PRO A 125 9.64 1.02 -16.25
CA PRO A 125 9.66 -0.02 -17.27
C PRO A 125 8.59 -1.09 -17.06
N ASP A 126 7.94 -1.54 -18.15
CA ASP A 126 6.99 -2.64 -18.09
C ASP A 126 7.73 -3.95 -17.78
N ILE A 127 7.35 -4.59 -16.67
CA ILE A 127 7.93 -5.85 -16.21
C ILE A 127 6.82 -6.87 -16.05
N ARG A 128 6.88 -7.92 -16.88
CA ARG A 128 5.93 -9.04 -16.85
C ARG A 128 6.26 -10.01 -15.73
N HIS A 129 6.03 -9.60 -14.49
CA HIS A 129 6.18 -10.44 -13.31
C HIS A 129 4.99 -10.24 -12.36
N ARG A 130 4.54 -11.32 -11.71
CA ARG A 130 3.37 -11.30 -10.81
C ARG A 130 3.45 -10.20 -9.74
N THR A 131 4.65 -9.98 -9.20
CA THR A 131 4.88 -9.01 -8.12
C THR A 131 5.48 -7.68 -8.59
N ALA A 132 5.58 -7.46 -9.91
CA ALA A 132 5.87 -6.14 -10.46
C ALA A 132 4.66 -5.20 -10.29
N GLY A 133 4.83 -3.93 -10.66
CA GLY A 133 3.87 -2.89 -10.34
C GLY A 133 3.84 -2.55 -8.84
N ILE A 134 3.02 -1.58 -8.47
CA ILE A 134 2.97 -1.04 -7.10
C ILE A 134 1.93 -1.80 -6.28
N LEU A 135 2.35 -2.28 -5.10
CA LEU A 135 1.44 -2.86 -4.12
C LEU A 135 1.02 -1.78 -3.13
N TYR A 136 -0.27 -1.69 -2.86
CA TYR A 136 -0.85 -0.80 -1.88
C TYR A 136 -1.54 -1.62 -0.79
N TYR A 137 -1.69 -1.02 0.38
CA TYR A 137 -2.73 -1.44 1.30
C TYR A 137 -3.43 -0.23 1.91
N ALA A 138 -4.73 -0.40 2.13
CA ALA A 138 -5.55 0.50 2.91
C ALA A 138 -5.86 -0.16 4.26
N ASP A 139 -5.53 0.49 5.38
CA ASP A 139 -5.83 0.01 6.73
C ASP A 139 -6.85 0.89 7.47
N PHE A 140 -7.75 0.22 8.20
CA PHE A 140 -8.81 0.85 8.98
C PHE A 140 -9.31 -0.09 10.09
N ARG A 141 -9.95 0.47 11.11
CA ARG A 141 -10.69 -0.23 12.16
C ARG A 141 -12.19 -0.06 11.95
N LEU A 142 -12.97 -0.85 12.67
CA LEU A 142 -14.40 -0.56 12.83
C LEU A 142 -14.57 0.85 13.41
N SER A 143 -15.55 1.59 12.88
CA SER A 143 -15.86 3.00 13.19
C SER A 143 -14.85 4.04 12.69
N ASP A 144 -13.76 3.65 12.02
CA ASP A 144 -12.95 4.62 11.29
C ASP A 144 -13.78 5.19 10.12
N ARG A 145 -13.72 6.51 9.93
CA ARG A 145 -14.45 7.22 8.86
C ARG A 145 -13.74 7.14 7.51
N LEU A 146 -12.40 7.13 7.55
CA LEU A 146 -11.53 7.10 6.38
C LEU A 146 -10.40 6.09 6.61
N PRO A 147 -9.98 5.33 5.58
CA PRO A 147 -8.82 4.45 5.68
C PRO A 147 -7.51 5.23 5.56
N SER A 148 -6.41 4.61 6.00
CA SER A 148 -5.04 5.06 5.72
C SER A 148 -4.44 4.22 4.59
N VAL A 149 -3.93 4.87 3.54
CA VAL A 149 -3.33 4.18 2.39
C VAL A 149 -1.81 4.26 2.46
N LYS A 150 -1.15 3.13 2.17
CA LYS A 150 0.31 2.99 2.10
C LYS A 150 0.69 2.21 0.85
N ASN A 151 1.86 2.49 0.30
CA ASN A 151 2.43 1.74 -0.82
C ASN A 151 3.65 0.92 -0.39
N TYR A 152 4.00 -0.06 -1.21
CA TYR A 152 5.28 -0.74 -1.23
C TYR A 152 5.91 -0.45 -2.59
N ILE A 153 7.07 0.21 -2.57
CA ILE A 153 7.87 0.43 -3.77
C ILE A 153 8.63 -0.87 -4.04
N PRO A 154 8.45 -1.52 -5.20
CA PRO A 154 8.99 -2.86 -5.44
C PRO A 154 10.45 -2.78 -5.91
N VAL A 155 11.35 -2.47 -4.98
CA VAL A 155 12.78 -2.22 -5.24
C VAL A 155 13.48 -3.35 -6.01
N ARG A 156 13.06 -4.61 -5.80
CA ARG A 156 13.58 -5.78 -6.55
C ARG A 156 13.42 -5.65 -8.07
N HIS A 157 12.37 -4.97 -8.51
CA HIS A 157 12.01 -4.88 -9.93
C HIS A 157 12.53 -3.61 -10.59
N TYR A 158 12.64 -2.51 -9.84
CA TYR A 158 12.90 -1.18 -10.43
C TYR A 158 14.15 -0.46 -9.91
N CYS A 159 14.82 -0.97 -8.87
CA CYS A 159 16.10 -0.42 -8.42
C CYS A 159 17.26 -1.21 -9.05
N ALA A 160 18.39 -0.53 -9.28
CA ALA A 160 19.55 -1.14 -9.92
C ALA A 160 20.27 -2.15 -9.02
N SER A 161 20.32 -1.91 -7.71
CA SER A 161 20.98 -2.77 -6.72
C SER A 161 20.58 -2.40 -5.28
N ASP A 162 20.82 -3.29 -4.32
CA ASP A 162 20.65 -2.97 -2.89
C ASP A 162 21.52 -1.77 -2.48
N LYS A 163 22.73 -1.64 -3.04
CA LYS A 163 23.60 -0.48 -2.81
C LYS A 163 22.93 0.84 -3.24
N SER A 164 22.26 0.87 -4.40
CA SER A 164 21.52 2.07 -4.83
C SER A 164 20.35 2.40 -3.90
N VAL A 165 19.66 1.37 -3.38
CA VAL A 165 18.57 1.53 -2.41
C VAL A 165 19.11 2.11 -1.11
N MET A 166 20.23 1.59 -0.60
CA MET A 166 20.88 2.08 0.62
C MET A 166 21.28 3.56 0.50
N ILE A 167 21.90 3.95 -0.61
CA ILE A 167 22.31 5.34 -0.84
C ILE A 167 21.10 6.26 -0.86
N ALA A 168 20.08 5.93 -1.67
CA ALA A 168 18.87 6.76 -1.77
C ALA A 168 18.13 6.87 -0.43
N LEU A 169 18.00 5.76 0.31
CA LEU A 169 17.39 5.76 1.64
C LEU A 169 18.20 6.59 2.64
N SER A 170 19.54 6.52 2.59
CA SER A 170 20.42 7.30 3.47
C SER A 170 20.26 8.80 3.24
N VAL A 171 20.27 9.24 1.98
CA VAL A 171 20.07 10.65 1.62
C VAL A 171 18.70 11.15 2.07
N PHE A 172 17.64 10.37 1.82
CA PHE A 172 16.29 10.73 2.22
C PHE A 172 16.13 10.81 3.74
N MET A 173 16.59 9.80 4.48
CA MET A 173 16.47 9.75 5.93
C MET A 173 17.29 10.85 6.62
N ASP A 174 18.47 11.19 6.10
CA ASP A 174 19.26 12.31 6.60
C ASP A 174 18.53 13.65 6.41
N THR A 175 17.95 13.87 5.23
CA THR A 175 17.13 15.07 4.92
C THR A 175 15.91 15.18 5.84
N GLU A 176 15.35 14.04 6.26
CA GLU A 176 14.23 13.97 7.22
C GLU A 176 14.67 14.04 8.69
N GLY A 177 15.96 14.27 8.98
CA GLY A 177 16.50 14.40 10.34
C GLY A 177 16.64 13.06 11.07
N HIS A 178 16.90 11.98 10.34
CA HIS A 178 16.96 10.61 10.87
C HIS A 178 18.29 9.90 10.59
N ARG A 179 19.40 10.65 10.48
CA ARG A 179 20.76 10.13 10.25
C ARG A 179 21.14 8.96 11.14
N ASP A 180 21.00 9.09 12.45
CA ASP A 180 21.37 8.04 13.41
C ASP A 180 20.65 6.70 13.17
N ARG A 181 19.45 6.73 12.58
CA ARG A 181 18.69 5.52 12.25
C ARG A 181 19.24 4.86 11.00
N VAL A 182 19.66 5.63 10.00
CA VAL A 182 20.16 5.07 8.75
C VAL A 182 21.60 4.57 8.89
N ASP A 183 22.41 5.17 9.75
CA ASP A 183 23.75 4.66 10.06
C ASP A 183 23.68 3.25 10.69
N LYS A 184 22.75 3.05 11.64
CA LYS A 184 22.47 1.73 12.24
C LYS A 184 21.88 0.74 11.24
N TYR A 185 21.03 1.20 10.33
CA TYR A 185 20.50 0.34 9.28
C TYR A 185 21.61 -0.15 8.34
N ASN A 186 22.50 0.75 7.93
CA ASN A 186 23.60 0.44 7.04
C ASN A 186 24.60 -0.53 7.69
N SER A 187 24.90 -0.37 8.99
CA SER A 187 25.80 -1.29 9.69
C SER A 187 25.27 -2.72 9.70
N VAL A 188 23.99 -2.91 10.01
CA VAL A 188 23.37 -4.24 10.03
C VAL A 188 23.28 -4.84 8.63
N LEU A 189 22.89 -4.05 7.63
CA LEU A 189 22.71 -4.59 6.28
C LEU A 189 24.03 -5.10 5.69
N ILE A 190 25.14 -4.39 5.92
CA ILE A 190 26.48 -4.80 5.48
C ILE A 190 26.88 -6.15 6.11
N GLU A 191 26.48 -6.43 7.35
CA GLU A 191 26.76 -7.72 8.01
C GLU A 191 25.95 -8.89 7.44
N THR A 192 24.91 -8.60 6.66
CA THR A 192 23.94 -9.61 6.16
C THR A 192 23.99 -9.84 4.64
N LEU A 193 24.84 -9.08 3.93
CA LEU A 193 25.09 -9.21 2.48
C LEU A 193 26.37 -10.02 2.22
#